data_AF-A0A2S7SYB5-F1
#
_entry.id   AF-A0A2S7SYB5-F1
#
_cell.length_a   1.000
_cell.length_b   1.000
_cell.length_c   1.000
_cell.angle_alpha   90.00
_cell.angle_beta   90.00
_cell.angle_gamma   90.00
#
_symmetry.space_group_name_H-M   'P 1'
#
loop_
_entity.id
_entity.type
_entity.pdbx_description
1 polymer ?
#
loop_
_entity_poly.entity_id
_entity_poly.type
_entity_poly.pdbx_seq_one_letter_code
_entity_poly.pdbx_strand_id
1 'polypeptide(L)'
;MKLFALYLLLSTTSLLSDTVSNSLHEQHLKGNIRCINHSSTNNNVKHNERYCFDKWGNEIAYYRYHGDSIVRYDTTTYTLALNGQRIEGKTVSSIKAESKNIIYRYDEKGRLKEKYIYTGTGLPNGLWQYKYDTANNRVLITNIGKGELPPSAITYDSDGKKISEENFGGYLNSYDYDKDGTLNVETLRCHEGDFVTRYFNIVLDDHKNWIK
;
A
#
# COMPACT_ATOMS: atom_id res chain seq x y z
N MET A 1 -32.99 -60.88 -20.52
CA MET A 1 -33.94 -60.87 -19.39
C MET A 1 -33.35 -61.67 -18.23
N LYS A 2 -32.78 -60.99 -17.23
CA LYS A 2 -32.58 -61.49 -15.85
C LYS A 2 -32.23 -60.28 -14.98
N LEU A 3 -33.15 -59.93 -14.09
CA LEU A 3 -32.98 -58.98 -12.98
C LEU A 3 -32.18 -59.65 -11.85
N PHE A 4 -31.36 -58.88 -11.14
CA PHE A 4 -31.17 -58.97 -9.69
C PHE A 4 -30.73 -57.59 -9.15
N ALA A 5 -31.27 -57.21 -7.99
CA ALA A 5 -31.21 -55.88 -7.38
C ALA A 5 -30.37 -55.84 -6.09
N LEU A 6 -30.20 -54.61 -5.55
CA LEU A 6 -29.72 -54.19 -4.20
C LEU A 6 -28.19 -54.22 -3.96
N TYR A 7 -27.51 -53.21 -3.37
CA TYR A 7 -27.90 -52.18 -2.39
C TYR A 7 -27.04 -50.89 -2.52
N LEU A 8 -27.58 -49.78 -1.98
CA LEU A 8 -27.04 -48.43 -1.80
C LEU A 8 -25.61 -48.31 -1.23
N LEU A 9 -24.92 -47.23 -1.64
CA LEU A 9 -24.20 -46.36 -0.71
C LEU A 9 -24.43 -44.89 -1.10
N LEU A 10 -24.99 -44.11 -0.17
CA LEU A 10 -25.08 -42.65 -0.26
C LEU A 10 -23.67 -42.05 -0.19
N SER A 11 -23.41 -41.04 -1.02
CA SER A 11 -22.60 -39.91 -0.56
C SER A 11 -23.25 -38.62 -1.06
N THR A 12 -23.74 -37.85 -0.09
CA THR A 12 -24.19 -36.47 -0.21
C THR A 12 -22.96 -35.57 -0.15
N THR A 13 -22.94 -34.51 -0.96
CA THR A 13 -22.28 -33.21 -0.72
C THR A 13 -22.60 -32.34 -1.94
N SER A 14 -23.76 -31.68 -2.01
CA SER A 14 -24.15 -30.41 -1.36
C SER A 14 -23.23 -29.22 -1.64
N LEU A 15 -23.84 -28.20 -2.27
CA LEU A 15 -23.57 -26.76 -2.22
C LEU A 15 -22.60 -26.18 -3.26
N LEU A 16 -23.18 -25.96 -4.44
CA LEU A 16 -22.95 -24.77 -5.26
C LEU A 16 -23.12 -23.52 -4.38
N SER A 17 -22.02 -22.82 -4.13
CA SER A 17 -22.00 -21.44 -3.65
C SER A 17 -21.40 -20.60 -4.78
N ASP A 18 -22.20 -20.39 -5.82
CA ASP A 18 -21.92 -19.38 -6.83
C ASP A 18 -22.04 -17.99 -6.20
N THR A 19 -20.90 -17.42 -5.79
CA THR A 19 -20.82 -16.00 -5.44
C THR A 19 -20.32 -15.23 -6.64
N VAL A 20 -21.28 -14.57 -7.27
CA VAL A 20 -21.16 -13.60 -8.35
C VAL A 20 -20.20 -12.46 -7.96
N SER A 21 -19.07 -12.33 -8.68
CA SER A 21 -18.39 -11.05 -8.96
C SER A 21 -17.25 -11.25 -9.98
N ASN A 22 -17.51 -11.99 -11.06
CA ASN A 22 -16.54 -12.27 -12.11
C ASN A 22 -17.20 -12.06 -13.47
N SER A 23 -16.93 -10.96 -14.17
CA SER A 23 -17.20 -10.95 -15.62
C SER A 23 -16.49 -9.92 -16.48
N LEU A 24 -15.96 -8.81 -15.96
CA LEU A 24 -15.31 -7.80 -16.82
C LEU A 24 -13.77 -7.75 -16.73
N HIS A 25 -13.16 -8.06 -15.58
CA HIS A 25 -11.70 -7.99 -15.43
C HIS A 25 -10.99 -9.31 -15.77
N GLU A 26 -11.65 -10.46 -15.58
CA GLU A 26 -11.07 -11.79 -15.85
C GLU A 26 -10.85 -12.10 -17.34
N GLN A 27 -11.57 -11.43 -18.26
CA GLN A 27 -11.45 -11.73 -19.69
C GLN A 27 -10.12 -11.27 -20.31
N HIS A 28 -9.48 -10.23 -19.78
CA HIS A 28 -8.12 -9.82 -20.19
C HIS A 28 -7.00 -10.67 -19.55
N LEU A 29 -7.34 -11.53 -18.58
CA LEU A 29 -6.41 -12.17 -17.66
C LEU A 29 -6.04 -13.62 -18.03
N LYS A 30 -6.46 -14.11 -19.19
CA LYS A 30 -6.02 -15.42 -19.69
C LYS A 30 -4.59 -15.36 -20.23
N GLY A 31 -3.63 -15.63 -19.36
CA GLY A 31 -2.30 -16.01 -19.80
C GLY A 31 -1.32 -16.35 -18.68
N ASN A 32 -1.00 -15.41 -17.79
CA ASN A 32 0.11 -15.55 -16.84
C ASN A 32 -0.08 -14.62 -15.63
N ILE A 33 -1.16 -14.77 -14.88
CA ILE A 33 -1.26 -14.09 -13.58
C ILE A 33 -0.44 -14.89 -12.57
N ARG A 34 0.44 -14.21 -11.86
CA ARG A 34 1.10 -14.75 -10.67
C ARG A 34 0.51 -14.09 -9.44
N CYS A 35 0.09 -14.86 -8.44
CA CYS A 35 -0.28 -14.30 -7.14
C CYS A 35 0.63 -14.83 -6.03
N ILE A 36 0.97 -13.96 -5.09
CA ILE A 36 1.83 -14.24 -3.93
C ILE A 36 1.04 -13.90 -2.67
N ASN A 37 0.98 -14.83 -1.73
CA ASN A 37 0.42 -14.60 -0.41
C ASN A 37 1.52 -14.12 0.53
N HIS A 38 1.20 -13.14 1.36
CA HIS A 38 2.05 -12.64 2.42
C HIS A 38 1.27 -12.72 3.73
N SER A 39 1.91 -13.27 4.76
CA SER A 39 1.33 -13.41 6.08
C SER A 39 2.30 -12.80 7.08
N SER A 40 1.83 -11.83 7.85
CA SER A 40 2.59 -11.22 8.95
C SER A 40 1.78 -11.27 10.24
N THR A 41 2.47 -11.22 11.36
CA THR A 41 1.83 -11.16 12.68
C THR A 41 2.37 -9.93 13.41
N ASN A 42 1.49 -9.04 13.83
CA ASN A 42 1.85 -7.87 14.62
C ASN A 42 0.94 -7.82 15.85
N ASN A 43 1.52 -7.71 17.06
CA ASN A 43 0.77 -7.72 18.33
C ASN A 43 -0.24 -8.89 18.43
N ASN A 44 0.16 -10.10 18.01
CA ASN A 44 -0.67 -11.30 17.92
C ASN A 44 -1.88 -11.21 16.96
N VAL A 45 -2.00 -10.14 16.18
CA VAL A 45 -2.96 -10.04 15.08
C VAL A 45 -2.29 -10.52 13.81
N LYS A 46 -2.87 -11.53 13.18
CA LYS A 46 -2.40 -12.03 11.88
C LYS A 46 -2.99 -11.18 10.76
N HIS A 47 -2.12 -10.74 9.86
CA HIS A 47 -2.44 -10.00 8.66
C HIS A 47 -2.11 -10.88 7.47
N ASN A 48 -3.14 -11.27 6.74
CA ASN A 48 -3.00 -12.05 5.53
C ASN A 48 -3.31 -11.16 4.33
N GLU A 49 -2.43 -11.20 3.35
CA GLU A 49 -2.42 -10.36 2.17
C GLU A 49 -2.15 -11.21 0.94
N ARG A 50 -2.73 -10.83 -0.19
CA ARG A 50 -2.45 -11.47 -1.49
C ARG A 50 -2.24 -10.40 -2.55
N TYR A 51 -1.12 -10.49 -3.24
CA TYR A 51 -0.75 -9.63 -4.34
C TYR A 51 -0.82 -10.43 -5.63
N CYS A 52 -1.42 -9.88 -6.67
CA CYS A 52 -1.47 -10.51 -7.99
C CYS A 52 -0.83 -9.59 -9.02
N PHE A 53 -0.09 -10.21 -9.92
CA PHE A 53 0.75 -9.55 -10.91
C PHE A 53 0.40 -10.03 -12.31
N ASP A 54 0.50 -9.13 -13.29
CA ASP A 54 0.45 -9.51 -14.69
C ASP A 54 1.71 -10.30 -15.11
N LYS A 55 1.77 -10.67 -16.39
CA LYS A 55 2.87 -11.45 -16.95
C LYS A 55 4.22 -10.72 -16.98
N TRP A 56 4.22 -9.41 -16.83
CA TRP A 56 5.40 -8.55 -16.80
C TRP A 56 5.83 -8.21 -15.36
N GLY A 57 5.09 -8.68 -14.36
CA GLY A 57 5.38 -8.45 -12.95
C GLY A 57 4.76 -7.17 -12.39
N ASN A 58 3.86 -6.49 -13.10
CA ASN A 58 3.17 -5.33 -12.57
C ASN A 58 2.00 -5.78 -11.67
N GLU A 59 1.86 -5.17 -10.49
CA GLU A 59 0.77 -5.48 -9.56
C GLU A 59 -0.58 -4.99 -10.12
N ILE A 60 -1.50 -5.93 -10.29
CA ILE A 60 -2.86 -5.70 -10.83
C ILE A 60 -3.94 -5.82 -9.75
N ALA A 61 -3.66 -6.51 -8.64
CA ALA A 61 -4.59 -6.59 -7.53
C ALA A 61 -3.91 -6.87 -6.19
N TYR A 62 -4.57 -6.41 -5.14
CA TYR A 62 -4.19 -6.59 -3.74
C TYR A 62 -5.43 -6.90 -2.91
N TYR A 63 -5.32 -7.90 -2.03
CA TYR A 63 -6.41 -8.34 -1.16
C TYR A 63 -5.93 -8.45 0.28
N ARG A 64 -6.75 -8.00 1.24
CA ARG A 64 -6.56 -8.25 2.68
C ARG A 64 -7.63 -9.19 3.21
N TYR A 65 -7.21 -10.04 4.14
CA TYR A 65 -8.05 -11.08 4.74
C TYR A 65 -8.11 -10.93 6.26
N HIS A 66 -9.26 -11.28 6.83
CA HIS A 66 -9.49 -11.22 8.26
C HIS A 66 -8.74 -12.33 8.99
N GLY A 67 -7.64 -12.01 9.67
CA GLY A 67 -6.87 -13.02 10.40
C GLY A 67 -6.51 -14.21 9.49
N ASP A 68 -6.73 -15.42 9.99
CA ASP A 68 -6.55 -16.68 9.24
C ASP A 68 -7.66 -17.03 8.24
N SER A 69 -8.67 -16.18 8.09
CA SER A 69 -9.79 -16.45 7.21
C SER A 69 -9.40 -16.33 5.73
N ILE A 70 -10.12 -17.07 4.88
CA ILE A 70 -10.13 -16.88 3.44
C ILE A 70 -11.05 -15.72 3.00
N VAL A 71 -11.79 -15.12 3.94
CA VAL A 71 -12.70 -14.02 3.67
C VAL A 71 -11.93 -12.71 3.50
N ARG A 72 -12.07 -12.14 2.30
CA ARG A 72 -11.50 -10.84 1.92
C ARG A 72 -12.32 -9.72 2.54
N TYR A 73 -11.65 -8.69 3.04
CA TYR A 73 -12.34 -7.51 3.56
C TYR A 73 -11.94 -6.20 2.90
N ASP A 74 -10.72 -6.11 2.40
CA ASP A 74 -10.31 -5.03 1.50
C ASP A 74 -9.83 -5.65 0.20
N THR A 75 -10.30 -5.09 -0.91
CA THR A 75 -9.84 -5.42 -2.26
C THR A 75 -9.41 -4.15 -2.96
N THR A 76 -8.26 -4.17 -3.60
CA THR A 76 -7.82 -3.13 -4.52
C THR A 76 -7.44 -3.76 -5.85
N THR A 77 -7.96 -3.24 -6.96
CA THR A 77 -7.59 -3.65 -8.32
C THR A 77 -7.07 -2.46 -9.10
N TYR A 78 -6.22 -2.71 -10.10
CA TYR A 78 -5.64 -1.68 -10.94
C TYR A 78 -5.86 -1.97 -12.41
N THR A 79 -6.17 -0.92 -13.17
CA THR A 79 -6.07 -0.94 -14.62
C THR A 79 -4.72 -0.32 -14.98
N LEU A 80 -3.96 -0.97 -15.86
CA LEU A 80 -2.62 -0.53 -16.25
C LEU A 80 -2.61 -0.02 -17.70
N ALA A 81 -1.77 0.96 -17.98
CA ALA A 81 -1.36 1.33 -19.33
C ALA A 81 -0.41 0.27 -19.92
N LEU A 82 -0.15 0.35 -21.23
CA LEU A 82 0.74 -0.57 -21.94
C LEU A 82 2.18 -0.62 -21.38
N ASN A 83 2.63 0.47 -20.77
CA ASN A 83 3.95 0.57 -20.13
C ASN A 83 3.95 0.08 -18.66
N GLY A 84 2.86 -0.52 -18.18
CA GLY A 84 2.72 -1.04 -16.81
C GLY A 84 2.33 0.01 -15.75
N GLN A 85 2.22 1.29 -16.11
CA GLN A 85 1.77 2.32 -15.17
C GLN A 85 0.29 2.16 -14.83
N ARG A 86 -0.08 2.34 -13.57
CA ARG A 86 -1.49 2.32 -13.14
C ARG A 86 -2.21 3.52 -13.75
N ILE A 87 -3.33 3.34 -14.44
CA ILE A 87 -4.18 4.43 -14.92
C ILE A 87 -5.39 4.63 -14.00
N GLU A 88 -5.94 3.54 -13.50
CA GLU A 88 -7.07 3.53 -12.59
C GLU A 88 -6.86 2.52 -11.47
N GLY A 89 -7.54 2.74 -10.35
CA GLY A 89 -7.64 1.77 -9.28
C GLY A 89 -9.02 1.80 -8.65
N LYS A 90 -9.45 0.65 -8.13
CA LYS A 90 -10.72 0.53 -7.40
C LYS A 90 -10.45 -0.17 -6.08
N THR A 91 -10.80 0.49 -4.98
CA THR A 91 -10.75 -0.10 -3.64
C THR A 91 -12.16 -0.35 -3.15
N VAL A 92 -12.41 -1.52 -2.58
CA VAL A 92 -13.67 -1.90 -1.94
C VAL A 92 -13.35 -2.43 -0.56
N SER A 93 -14.00 -1.87 0.47
CA SER A 93 -13.89 -2.33 1.86
C SER A 93 -15.24 -2.84 2.32
N SER A 94 -15.34 -4.12 2.66
CA SER A 94 -16.59 -4.72 3.16
C SER A 94 -16.88 -4.29 4.59
N ILE A 95 -15.86 -4.06 5.42
CA ILE A 95 -16.01 -3.59 6.81
C ILE A 95 -16.68 -2.22 6.84
N LYS A 96 -16.20 -1.32 5.97
CA LYS A 96 -16.70 0.07 5.89
C LYS A 96 -17.91 0.21 4.97
N ALA A 97 -18.28 -0.87 4.28
CA ALA A 97 -19.27 -0.85 3.19
C ALA A 97 -19.03 0.30 2.19
N GLU A 98 -17.77 0.58 1.87
CA GLU A 98 -17.39 1.69 0.99
C GLU A 98 -16.61 1.18 -0.23
N SER A 99 -16.69 1.94 -1.32
CA SER A 99 -15.74 1.81 -2.42
C SER A 99 -15.21 3.16 -2.85
N LYS A 100 -14.02 3.14 -3.44
CA LYS A 100 -13.31 4.32 -3.95
C LYS A 100 -12.75 4.01 -5.32
N ASN A 101 -12.91 4.94 -6.24
CA ASN A 101 -12.26 4.91 -7.54
C ASN A 101 -11.10 5.89 -7.54
N ILE A 102 -10.00 5.53 -8.18
CA ILE A 102 -8.76 6.27 -8.16
C ILE A 102 -8.30 6.45 -9.60
N ILE A 103 -7.95 7.68 -9.98
CA ILE A 103 -7.32 7.97 -11.27
C ILE A 103 -5.88 8.44 -11.00
N TYR A 104 -4.93 7.83 -11.70
CA TYR A 104 -3.51 8.14 -11.58
C TYR A 104 -3.05 8.94 -12.80
N ARG A 105 -2.25 9.99 -12.57
CA ARG A 105 -1.60 10.76 -13.64
C ARG A 105 -0.13 10.90 -13.37
N TYR A 106 0.65 10.85 -14.44
CA TYR A 106 2.10 10.91 -14.40
C TYR A 106 2.60 12.17 -15.10
N ASP A 107 3.79 12.61 -14.74
CA ASP A 107 4.51 13.62 -15.51
C ASP A 107 5.19 13.01 -16.74
N GLU A 108 5.84 13.86 -17.53
CA GLU A 108 6.53 13.48 -18.77
C GLU A 108 7.71 12.50 -18.53
N LYS A 109 8.24 12.44 -17.31
CA LYS A 109 9.28 11.49 -16.90
C LYS A 109 8.69 10.18 -16.38
N GLY A 110 7.37 10.01 -16.42
CA GLY A 110 6.66 8.82 -15.96
C GLY A 110 6.55 8.71 -14.44
N ARG A 111 6.76 9.80 -13.68
CA ARG A 111 6.64 9.83 -12.22
C ARG A 111 5.21 10.19 -11.83
N LEU A 112 4.68 9.58 -10.77
CA LEU A 112 3.31 9.86 -10.32
C LEU A 112 3.18 11.32 -9.91
N LYS A 113 2.36 12.08 -10.62
CA LYS A 113 2.14 13.53 -10.42
C LYS A 113 0.86 13.77 -9.62
N GLU A 114 -0.21 13.04 -9.94
CA GLU A 114 -1.52 13.24 -9.30
C GLU A 114 -2.24 11.91 -9.06
N LYS A 115 -3.02 11.87 -7.99
CA LYS A 115 -3.95 10.79 -7.68
C LYS A 115 -5.29 11.38 -7.26
N TYR A 116 -6.27 11.31 -8.16
CA TYR A 116 -7.64 11.71 -7.88
C TYR A 116 -8.38 10.55 -7.21
N ILE A 117 -9.11 10.84 -6.15
CA ILE A 117 -9.90 9.87 -5.40
C ILE A 117 -11.36 10.29 -5.52
N TYR A 118 -12.19 9.34 -5.92
CA TYR A 118 -13.64 9.46 -5.99
C TYR A 118 -14.29 8.43 -5.09
N THR A 119 -15.49 8.72 -4.61
CA THR A 119 -16.35 7.72 -3.97
C THR A 119 -16.75 6.65 -4.99
N GLY A 120 -17.32 5.55 -4.50
CA GLY A 120 -17.92 4.50 -5.35
C GLY A 120 -19.01 5.01 -6.28
N THR A 121 -19.68 6.10 -5.92
CA THR A 121 -20.71 6.79 -6.71
C THR A 121 -20.14 7.83 -7.69
N GLY A 122 -18.82 8.00 -7.74
CA GLY A 122 -18.14 8.91 -8.67
C GLY A 122 -18.01 10.36 -8.18
N LEU A 123 -18.35 10.65 -6.92
CA LEU A 123 -18.17 12.00 -6.37
C LEU A 123 -16.71 12.24 -5.99
N PRO A 124 -16.12 13.43 -6.24
CA PRO A 124 -14.78 13.76 -5.78
C PRO A 124 -14.65 13.61 -4.26
N ASN A 125 -13.61 12.91 -3.82
CA ASN A 125 -13.33 12.61 -2.42
C ASN A 125 -11.92 13.04 -1.98
N GLY A 126 -11.03 13.37 -2.92
CA GLY A 126 -9.73 13.96 -2.62
C GLY A 126 -8.80 13.95 -3.82
N LEU A 127 -7.72 14.70 -3.71
CA LEU A 127 -6.64 14.79 -4.68
C LEU A 127 -5.31 14.78 -3.95
N TRP A 128 -4.41 13.92 -4.38
CA TRP A 128 -3.00 13.96 -3.97
C TRP A 128 -2.16 14.49 -5.11
N GLN A 129 -1.27 15.43 -4.82
CA GLN A 129 -0.31 15.96 -5.79
C GLN A 129 1.11 15.75 -5.28
N TYR A 130 2.02 15.45 -6.20
CA TYR A 130 3.41 15.16 -5.90
C TYR A 130 4.33 16.06 -6.72
N LYS A 131 5.33 16.65 -6.07
CA LYS A 131 6.43 17.36 -6.74
C LYS A 131 7.75 16.66 -6.50
N TYR A 132 8.65 16.84 -7.46
CA TYR A 132 9.95 16.20 -7.47
C TYR A 132 11.03 17.23 -7.78
N ASP A 133 12.21 17.02 -7.22
CA ASP A 133 13.40 17.79 -7.57
C ASP A 133 13.97 17.35 -8.94
N THR A 134 15.11 17.95 -9.32
CA THR A 134 15.83 17.63 -10.54
C THR A 134 16.51 16.26 -10.51
N ALA A 135 16.81 15.73 -9.32
CA ALA A 135 17.38 14.40 -9.09
C ALA A 135 16.30 13.28 -9.06
N ASN A 136 15.02 13.65 -9.24
CA ASN A 136 13.83 12.79 -9.19
C ASN A 136 13.41 12.32 -7.78
N ASN A 137 13.90 12.96 -6.73
CA ASN A 137 13.40 12.73 -5.38
C ASN A 137 12.07 13.47 -5.18
N ARG A 138 11.16 12.88 -4.42
CA ARG A 138 9.86 13.49 -4.12
C ARG A 138 10.02 14.51 -3.00
N VAL A 139 9.78 15.78 -3.27
CA VAL A 139 10.03 16.87 -2.32
C VAL A 139 8.78 17.48 -1.71
N LEU A 140 7.61 17.26 -2.32
CA LEU A 140 6.34 17.80 -1.80
C LEU A 140 5.20 16.82 -2.06
N ILE A 141 4.34 16.67 -1.05
CA ILE A 141 3.09 15.95 -1.14
C ILE A 141 1.97 16.85 -0.62
N THR A 142 0.98 17.12 -1.46
CA THR A 142 -0.19 17.92 -1.07
C THR A 142 -1.42 17.03 -1.09
N ASN A 143 -2.23 17.10 -0.04
CA ASN A 143 -3.57 16.50 0.02
C ASN A 143 -4.62 17.61 -0.04
N ILE A 144 -5.42 17.61 -1.09
CA ILE A 144 -6.50 18.57 -1.31
C ILE A 144 -7.82 17.80 -1.20
N GLY A 145 -8.64 18.11 -0.21
CA GLY A 145 -9.86 17.35 0.09
C GLY A 145 -10.52 17.79 1.40
N LYS A 146 -11.52 17.02 1.87
CA LYS A 146 -12.13 17.28 3.18
C LYS A 146 -11.10 17.07 4.29
N GLY A 147 -10.74 18.14 4.98
CA GLY A 147 -9.72 18.13 6.04
C GLY A 147 -8.31 18.42 5.50
N GLU A 148 -8.17 19.44 4.63
CA GLU A 148 -6.90 19.92 4.09
C GLU A 148 -5.81 19.88 5.16
N LEU A 149 -4.78 19.07 4.90
CA LEU A 149 -3.61 18.99 5.75
C LEU A 149 -2.53 19.88 5.15
N PRO A 150 -1.67 20.51 5.97
CA PRO A 150 -0.48 21.18 5.46
C PRO A 150 0.32 20.19 4.59
N PRO A 151 0.96 20.66 3.50
CA PRO A 151 1.70 19.78 2.63
C PRO A 151 2.84 19.12 3.39
N SER A 152 3.14 17.87 3.06
CA SER A 152 4.36 17.24 3.54
C SER A 152 5.53 17.64 2.64
N ALA A 153 6.58 18.19 3.24
CA ALA A 153 7.79 18.64 2.55
C ALA A 153 8.98 17.74 2.93
N ILE A 154 9.76 17.34 1.94
CA ILE A 154 10.86 16.38 2.13
C ILE A 154 12.14 17.00 1.55
N THR A 155 13.22 16.94 2.34
CA THR A 155 14.56 17.39 1.94
C THR A 155 15.53 16.23 1.91
N TYR A 156 16.42 16.26 0.92
CA TYR A 156 17.44 15.25 0.69
C TYR A 156 18.83 15.88 0.72
N ASP A 157 19.83 15.10 1.10
CA ASP A 157 21.23 15.44 0.88
C ASP A 157 21.66 15.21 -0.59
N SER A 158 22.93 15.49 -0.89
CA SER A 158 23.50 15.30 -2.23
C SER A 158 23.52 13.86 -2.70
N ASP A 159 23.49 12.89 -1.77
CA ASP A 159 23.49 11.46 -2.07
C ASP A 159 22.06 10.91 -2.23
N GLY A 160 21.04 11.77 -2.07
CA GLY A 160 19.64 11.39 -2.17
C GLY A 160 19.09 10.72 -0.90
N LYS A 161 19.78 10.83 0.25
CA LYS A 161 19.24 10.38 1.53
C LYS A 161 18.33 11.45 2.11
N LYS A 162 17.20 11.03 2.68
CA LYS A 162 16.22 11.94 3.28
C LYS A 162 16.77 12.49 4.59
N ILE A 163 17.02 13.79 4.67
CA ILE A 163 17.56 14.44 5.88
C ILE A 163 16.49 15.16 6.70
N SER A 164 15.35 15.49 6.08
CA SER A 164 14.25 16.14 6.79
C SER A 164 12.90 15.83 6.13
N GLU A 165 11.86 15.74 6.95
CA GLU A 165 10.47 15.63 6.52
C GLU A 165 9.56 16.41 7.46
N GLU A 166 8.86 17.41 6.94
CA GLU A 166 7.67 17.95 7.59
C GLU A 166 6.48 17.12 7.13
N ASN A 167 5.74 16.52 8.07
CA ASN A 167 4.59 15.67 7.74
C ASN A 167 3.28 16.48 7.72
N PHE A 168 2.19 15.81 7.32
CA PHE A 168 0.86 16.41 7.26
C PHE A 168 0.30 16.92 8.60
N GLY A 169 0.90 16.56 9.73
CA GLY A 169 0.55 17.07 11.05
C GLY A 169 1.38 18.29 11.47
N GLY A 170 2.28 18.78 10.61
CA GLY A 170 3.23 19.84 10.93
C GLY A 170 4.34 19.40 11.88
N TYR A 171 4.56 18.10 12.02
CA TYR A 171 5.70 17.57 12.76
C TYR A 171 6.91 17.50 11.85
N LEU A 172 8.06 17.92 12.37
CA LEU A 172 9.32 17.91 11.64
C LEU A 172 10.17 16.74 12.14
N ASN A 173 10.50 15.82 11.25
CA ASN A 173 11.50 14.78 11.47
C ASN A 173 12.81 15.19 10.81
N SER A 174 13.92 15.11 11.52
CA SER A 174 15.27 15.19 10.96
C SER A 174 16.00 13.86 11.12
N TYR A 175 16.86 13.56 10.15
CA TYR A 175 17.57 12.30 10.04
C TYR A 175 19.06 12.58 9.83
N ASP A 176 19.89 12.02 10.71
CA ASP A 176 21.33 12.04 10.57
C ASP A 176 21.87 10.65 10.33
N TYR A 177 22.80 10.56 9.38
CA TYR A 177 23.43 9.32 8.97
C TYR A 177 24.89 9.30 9.40
N ASP A 178 25.38 8.12 9.78
CA ASP A 178 26.80 7.93 9.97
C ASP A 178 27.56 7.91 8.63
N LYS A 179 28.89 7.88 8.72
CA LYS A 179 29.79 7.85 7.55
C LYS A 179 29.54 6.68 6.59
N ASP A 180 28.96 5.58 7.09
CA ASP A 180 28.68 4.38 6.31
C ASP A 180 27.28 4.44 5.67
N GLY A 181 26.53 5.54 5.93
CA GLY A 181 25.21 5.82 5.39
C GLY A 181 24.06 5.18 6.16
N THR A 182 24.32 4.67 7.37
CA THR A 182 23.29 4.09 8.24
C THR A 182 22.67 5.18 9.09
N LEU A 183 21.34 5.11 9.31
CA LEU A 183 20.63 6.06 10.15
C LEU A 183 21.16 5.99 11.59
N ASN A 184 21.69 7.10 12.08
CA ASN A 184 22.27 7.22 13.41
C ASN A 184 21.29 7.88 14.39
N VAL A 185 20.66 8.99 13.96
CA VAL A 185 19.78 9.83 14.78
C VAL A 185 18.50 10.15 14.03
N GLU A 186 17.37 10.05 14.72
CA GLU A 186 16.09 10.62 14.29
C GLU A 186 15.60 11.58 15.37
N THR A 187 15.26 12.80 14.99
CA THR A 187 14.67 13.79 15.90
C THR A 187 13.31 14.21 15.39
N LEU A 188 12.28 13.99 16.21
CA LEU A 188 10.91 14.46 16.00
C LEU A 188 10.74 15.77 16.78
N ARG A 189 10.42 16.87 16.10
CA ARG A 189 9.96 18.13 16.69
C ARG A 189 8.44 18.21 16.55
N CYS A 190 7.75 18.40 17.68
CA CYS A 190 6.32 18.68 17.69
C CYS A 190 6.02 20.18 17.60
N HIS A 191 4.74 20.52 17.40
CA HIS A 191 4.29 21.90 17.22
C HIS A 191 4.55 22.81 18.44
N GLU A 192 4.66 22.23 19.64
CA GLU A 192 4.90 22.97 20.90
C GLU A 192 6.40 23.16 21.20
N GLY A 193 7.28 22.74 20.30
CA GLY A 193 8.72 22.87 20.47
C GLY A 193 9.35 21.76 21.32
N ASP A 194 8.59 20.74 21.74
CA ASP A 194 9.18 19.54 22.34
C ASP A 194 9.88 18.70 21.27
N PHE A 195 10.96 18.06 21.69
CA PHE A 195 11.76 17.18 20.86
C PHE A 195 11.80 15.78 21.45
N VAL A 196 11.56 14.78 20.62
CA VAL A 196 11.87 13.39 20.92
C VAL A 196 13.01 12.98 20.01
N THR A 197 14.17 12.69 20.58
CA THR A 197 15.33 12.18 19.83
C THR A 197 15.53 10.71 20.11
N ARG A 198 15.68 9.92 19.05
CA ARG A 198 15.99 8.51 19.10
C ARG A 198 17.34 8.27 18.44
N TYR A 199 18.19 7.54 19.15
CA TYR A 199 19.49 7.07 18.66
C TYR A 199 19.38 5.58 18.32
N PHE A 200 19.88 5.19 17.15
CA PHE A 200 19.78 3.81 16.66
C PHE A 200 21.11 3.06 16.75
N ASN A 201 22.23 3.77 16.57
CA ASN A 201 23.58 3.19 16.58
C ASN A 201 24.39 3.70 17.78
N ILE A 202 23.90 3.43 19.01
CA ILE A 202 24.63 3.81 20.23
C ILE A 202 25.84 2.89 20.38
N VAL A 203 27.04 3.41 20.15
CA VAL A 203 28.28 2.75 20.56
C VAL A 203 28.55 3.11 22.02
N LEU A 204 28.52 2.11 22.88
CA LEU A 204 28.87 2.23 24.29
C LEU A 204 30.33 1.82 24.50
N ASP A 205 31.04 2.49 25.42
CA ASP A 205 32.33 1.99 25.89
C ASP A 205 32.17 0.72 26.74
N ASP A 206 33.28 0.10 27.10
CA ASP A 206 33.31 -1.09 27.97
C ASP A 206 32.68 -0.83 29.36
N HIS A 207 32.46 0.45 29.71
CA HIS A 207 31.82 0.91 30.93
C HIS A 207 30.35 1.36 30.74
N LYS A 208 29.77 1.12 29.55
CA LYS A 208 28.41 1.52 29.16
C LYS A 208 28.16 3.04 29.13
N ASN A 209 29.20 3.85 28.96
CA ASN A 209 29.07 5.28 28.67
C ASN A 209 28.92 5.49 27.16
N TRP A 210 28.29 6.61 26.79
CA TRP A 210 28.18 7.01 25.39
C TRP A 210 29.55 7.40 24.86
N ILE A 211 30.01 6.76 23.79
CA ILE A 211 31.19 7.22 23.06
C ILE A 211 30.74 8.31 22.10
N LYS A 212 31.41 9.47 22.17
CA LYS A 212 31.22 10.58 21.23
C LYS A 212 31.89 10.32 19.90
#